data_AF-A0A2J6H1X2-F1
#
_entry.id   AF-A0A2J6H1X2-F1
#
_cell.length_a   1.000
_cell.length_b   1.000
_cell.length_c   1.000
_cell.angle_alpha   90.00
_cell.angle_beta   90.00
_cell.angle_gamma   90.00
#
_symmetry.space_group_name_H-M   'P 1'
#
loop_
_entity.id
_entity.type
_entity.pdbx_description
1 polymer ?
#
loop_
_entity_poly.entity_id
_entity_poly.type
_entity_poly.pdbx_seq_one_letter_code
_entity_poly.pdbx_strand_id
1 'polypeptide(L)'
;MYRYNYKKKNYRKNWRYNSKRSTQGLYYNSSYKKSLELIRTEFFNFDRVTFKKFSNFYSQKYGESKMKYMRQTYSKWKSGKTNMAKQTEFRILKCVPPYLSIDKQFELISYQVPSIIKQQKNELIKRRINASDLENTYKKFIKVIMEKEYQLDWFVKEVFSKEEVSEFLIVYKITMIECLRQSYEQVRKDLMEIIEIFPNIDCSIEFSYKIMLLETNINVDVFPIPGREKIDVDILKSNLVSKFKDKYKKILINHTLEQLKKDEIGSFNQKLSLYDIKKIINKIKNTSFDQEYDTKIIMEGHGGNFQIKIQRKNIVRMRYEVVKQTIKFFITSGLSGIIMYKIYSIQNFEIILLFGIFFIIYLGINWSKLNKLRWEVKDYERKRGERFTTN
;
A
#
# COMPACT_ATOMS: atom_id res chain seq x y z
N MET A 1 71.89 8.68 5.54
CA MET A 1 70.88 9.74 5.41
C MET A 1 69.67 9.18 4.66
N TYR A 2 68.65 8.65 5.34
CA TYR A 2 67.33 8.36 4.75
C TYR A 2 66.25 8.49 5.84
N ARG A 3 65.48 9.59 5.77
CA ARG A 3 64.33 9.90 6.62
C ARG A 3 63.09 9.19 6.07
N TYR A 4 62.50 8.27 6.83
CA TYR A 4 61.17 7.75 6.52
C TYR A 4 60.09 8.63 7.17
N ASN A 5 59.40 9.40 6.32
CA ASN A 5 58.23 10.20 6.65
C ASN A 5 56.99 9.31 6.79
N TYR A 6 56.48 9.13 8.00
CA TYR A 6 55.14 8.56 8.22
C TYR A 6 54.06 9.63 8.08
N LYS A 7 53.39 9.67 6.93
CA LYS A 7 52.13 10.41 6.74
C LYS A 7 51.03 9.81 7.63
N LYS A 8 50.62 10.57 8.64
CA LYS A 8 49.46 10.29 9.51
C LYS A 8 48.16 10.40 8.68
N LYS A 9 47.58 9.27 8.27
CA LYS A 9 46.23 9.25 7.66
C LYS A 9 45.17 9.13 8.77
N ASN A 10 44.38 10.19 8.92
CA ASN A 10 43.18 10.23 9.75
C ASN A 10 42.09 9.31 9.18
N TYR A 11 41.93 8.12 9.76
CA TYR A 11 40.78 7.26 9.50
C TYR A 11 39.72 7.49 10.58
N ARG A 12 38.69 8.30 10.28
CA ARG A 12 37.38 8.20 10.93
C ARG A 12 36.82 6.81 10.59
N LYS A 13 37.05 5.83 11.46
CA LYS A 13 36.49 4.48 11.35
C LYS A 13 34.98 4.54 11.59
N ASN A 14 34.22 4.45 10.50
CA ASN A 14 32.82 4.06 10.53
C ASN A 14 32.70 2.66 11.16
N TRP A 15 32.12 2.59 12.35
CA TRP A 15 31.84 1.36 13.08
C TRP A 15 30.71 0.59 12.40
N ARG A 16 31.04 -0.29 11.45
CA ARG A 16 30.11 -1.29 10.91
C ARG A 16 30.33 -2.62 11.63
N TYR A 17 29.46 -2.91 12.60
CA TYR A 17 29.33 -4.24 13.19
C TYR A 17 28.83 -5.22 12.13
N ASN A 18 29.65 -6.21 11.77
CA ASN A 18 29.40 -7.11 10.65
C ASN A 18 28.55 -8.31 11.10
N SER A 19 27.23 -8.13 11.23
CA SER A 19 26.28 -9.17 11.69
C SER A 19 25.85 -10.14 10.58
N LYS A 20 26.77 -10.60 9.72
CA LYS A 20 26.39 -11.40 8.52
C LYS A 20 26.02 -12.87 8.79
N ARG A 21 25.97 -13.35 10.03
CA ARG A 21 25.49 -14.70 10.35
C ARG A 21 24.86 -14.74 11.74
N SER A 22 23.53 -14.60 11.86
CA SER A 22 22.74 -15.19 12.97
C SER A 22 21.24 -14.85 12.99
N THR A 23 20.48 -14.96 11.89
CA THR A 23 18.99 -14.85 11.96
C THR A 23 18.29 -15.59 10.81
N GLN A 24 18.63 -16.86 10.56
CA GLN A 24 17.67 -17.77 9.92
C GLN A 24 16.65 -18.16 11.00
N GLY A 25 15.38 -17.78 10.83
CA GLY A 25 14.26 -18.35 11.60
C GLY A 25 13.15 -17.41 12.08
N LEU A 26 13.27 -16.09 11.95
CA LEU A 26 12.17 -15.16 12.25
C LEU A 26 12.09 -14.13 11.13
N TYR A 27 10.90 -13.93 10.59
CA TYR A 27 10.59 -12.98 9.53
C TYR A 27 10.77 -11.54 10.07
N TYR A 28 12.02 -11.07 10.19
CA TYR A 28 12.32 -9.77 10.78
C TYR A 28 11.85 -8.64 9.85
N ASN A 29 10.82 -7.91 10.28
CA ASN A 29 10.37 -6.69 9.61
C ASN A 29 11.48 -5.62 9.68
N SER A 30 11.61 -4.79 8.63
CA SER A 30 12.65 -3.76 8.53
C SER A 30 12.64 -2.79 9.73
N SER A 31 11.45 -2.50 10.27
CA SER A 31 11.25 -1.59 11.40
C SER A 31 11.74 -2.16 12.73
N TYR A 32 11.55 -3.46 12.98
CA TYR A 32 12.10 -4.10 14.20
C TYR A 32 13.63 -4.04 14.19
N LYS A 33 14.25 -4.29 13.02
CA LYS A 33 15.70 -4.18 12.86
C LYS A 33 16.20 -2.76 13.16
N LYS A 34 15.52 -1.72 12.63
CA LYS A 34 15.82 -0.31 12.94
C LYS A 34 15.72 -0.03 14.44
N SER A 35 14.66 -0.51 15.11
CA SER A 35 14.49 -0.33 16.55
C SER A 35 15.63 -0.99 17.35
N LEU A 36 16.05 -2.20 16.95
CA LEU A 36 17.14 -2.94 17.59
C LEU A 36 18.49 -2.22 17.40
N GLU A 37 18.76 -1.73 16.19
CA GLU A 37 19.95 -0.93 15.88
C GLU A 37 20.00 0.36 16.70
N LEU A 38 18.86 1.04 16.88
CA LEU A 38 18.78 2.24 17.71
C LEU A 38 19.13 1.93 19.18
N ILE A 39 18.43 0.98 19.79
CA ILE A 39 18.65 0.60 21.20
C ILE A 39 20.10 0.18 21.43
N ARG A 40 20.65 -0.61 20.51
CA ARG A 40 22.04 -1.08 20.61
C ARG A 40 23.04 0.06 20.52
N THR A 41 22.82 0.99 19.59
CA THR A 41 23.65 2.19 19.44
C THR A 41 23.65 3.01 20.72
N GLU A 42 22.47 3.25 21.28
CA GLU A 42 22.31 4.03 22.51
C GLU A 42 22.95 3.34 23.72
N PHE A 43 22.77 2.02 23.88
CA PHE A 43 23.41 1.25 24.94
C PHE A 43 24.94 1.42 24.95
N PHE A 44 25.57 1.37 23.77
CA PHE A 44 27.03 1.54 23.67
C PHE A 44 27.51 2.98 23.84
N ASN A 45 26.59 3.94 23.77
CA ASN A 45 26.87 5.37 23.88
C ASN A 45 26.46 5.95 25.24
N PHE A 46 25.95 5.14 26.17
CA PHE A 46 25.71 5.58 27.53
C PHE A 46 26.95 6.23 28.16
N ASP A 47 26.73 7.38 28.78
CA ASP A 47 27.73 8.01 29.63
C ASP A 47 27.95 7.17 30.90
N ARG A 48 29.00 7.51 31.66
CA ARG A 48 29.39 6.72 32.85
C ARG A 48 28.28 6.66 33.90
N VAL A 49 27.53 7.75 34.05
CA VAL A 49 26.46 7.87 35.06
C VAL A 49 25.25 7.01 34.67
N THR A 50 24.79 7.13 33.44
CA THR A 50 23.66 6.36 32.90
C THR A 50 24.00 4.88 32.85
N PHE A 51 25.22 4.52 32.41
CA PHE A 51 25.66 3.12 32.40
C PHE A 51 25.69 2.50 33.80
N LYS A 52 26.06 3.27 34.83
CA LYS A 52 26.01 2.82 36.23
C LYS A 52 24.57 2.58 36.69
N LYS A 53 23.66 3.53 36.44
CA LYS A 53 22.23 3.39 36.77
C LYS A 53 21.61 2.18 36.06
N PHE A 54 21.85 2.04 34.76
CA PHE A 54 21.44 0.88 33.96
C PHE A 54 21.99 -0.44 34.51
N SER A 55 23.28 -0.49 34.86
CA SER A 55 23.92 -1.70 35.40
C SER A 55 23.28 -2.13 36.71
N ASN A 56 22.97 -1.17 37.60
CA ASN A 56 22.30 -1.46 38.88
C ASN A 56 20.91 -2.05 38.66
N PHE A 57 20.11 -1.45 37.78
CA PHE A 57 18.79 -1.98 37.43
C PHE A 57 18.87 -3.37 36.78
N TYR A 58 19.81 -3.56 35.85
CA TYR A 58 20.06 -4.87 35.23
C TYR A 58 20.44 -5.93 36.27
N SER A 59 21.22 -5.55 37.29
CA SER A 59 21.56 -6.42 38.42
C SER A 59 20.33 -6.79 39.26
N GLN A 60 19.47 -5.82 39.58
CA GLN A 60 18.24 -6.07 40.31
C GLN A 60 17.34 -7.06 39.57
N LYS A 61 17.22 -6.92 38.25
CA LYS A 61 16.32 -7.74 37.44
C LYS A 61 16.84 -9.14 37.15
N TYR A 62 18.15 -9.29 36.94
CA TYR A 62 18.72 -10.54 36.43
C TYR A 62 19.80 -11.17 37.32
N GLY A 63 20.25 -10.49 38.37
CA GLY A 63 21.23 -10.95 39.34
C GLY A 63 22.64 -10.39 39.11
N GLU A 64 23.41 -10.31 40.19
CA GLU A 64 24.73 -9.68 40.23
C GLU A 64 25.75 -10.35 39.31
N SER A 65 25.77 -11.68 39.25
CA SER A 65 26.67 -12.45 38.36
C SER A 65 26.51 -12.03 36.90
N LYS A 66 25.27 -11.77 36.44
CA LYS A 66 25.00 -11.36 35.06
C LYS A 66 25.41 -9.91 34.82
N MET A 67 25.21 -9.02 35.80
CA MET A 67 25.74 -7.65 35.73
C MET A 67 27.27 -7.65 35.66
N LYS A 68 27.95 -8.45 36.49
CA LYS A 68 29.41 -8.58 36.50
C LYS A 68 29.93 -9.03 35.14
N TYR A 69 29.34 -10.08 34.57
CA TYR A 69 29.67 -10.55 33.22
C TYR A 69 29.45 -9.46 32.16
N MET A 70 28.31 -8.76 32.21
CA MET A 70 28.00 -7.67 31.28
C MET A 70 29.04 -6.55 31.34
N ARG A 71 29.41 -6.09 32.54
CA ARG A 71 30.42 -5.02 32.72
C ARG A 71 31.80 -5.45 32.21
N GLN A 72 32.22 -6.68 32.50
CA GLN A 72 33.51 -7.22 32.05
C GLN A 72 33.58 -7.37 30.53
N THR A 73 32.47 -7.70 29.88
CA THR A 73 32.42 -8.01 28.45
C THR A 73 32.03 -6.79 27.59
N TYR A 74 31.51 -5.73 28.20
CA TYR A 74 31.03 -4.52 27.53
C TYR A 74 32.01 -3.93 26.51
N SER A 75 33.29 -3.73 26.89
CA SER A 75 34.30 -3.17 25.98
C SER A 75 34.63 -4.08 24.80
N LYS A 76 34.53 -5.41 25.00
CA LYS A 76 34.73 -6.41 23.94
C LYS A 76 33.54 -6.43 22.98
N TRP A 77 32.32 -6.28 23.48
CA TRP A 77 31.12 -6.13 22.65
C TRP A 77 31.14 -4.82 21.87
N LYS A 78 31.49 -3.70 22.51
CA LYS A 78 31.57 -2.38 21.87
C LYS A 78 32.62 -2.34 20.76
N SER A 79 33.75 -3.01 20.95
CA SER A 79 34.81 -3.12 19.93
C SER A 79 34.53 -4.17 18.86
N GLY A 80 33.50 -5.02 19.03
CA GLY A 80 33.22 -6.15 18.15
C GLY A 80 34.20 -7.32 18.28
N LYS A 81 35.09 -7.31 19.30
CA LYS A 81 36.01 -8.41 19.57
C LYS A 81 35.28 -9.71 19.93
N THR A 82 34.10 -9.59 20.52
CA THR A 82 33.21 -10.72 20.83
C THR A 82 31.77 -10.34 20.54
N ASN A 83 30.96 -11.30 20.13
CA ASN A 83 29.52 -11.11 19.94
C ASN A 83 28.77 -11.34 21.26
N MET A 84 27.61 -10.70 21.43
CA MET A 84 26.71 -11.03 22.53
C MET A 84 26.02 -12.36 22.25
N ALA A 85 25.87 -13.20 23.27
CA ALA A 85 24.94 -14.31 23.19
C ALA A 85 23.50 -13.77 23.07
N LYS A 86 22.67 -14.39 22.22
CA LYS A 86 21.29 -13.92 21.91
C LYS A 86 20.46 -13.61 23.16
N GLN A 87 20.49 -14.49 24.16
CA GLN A 87 19.74 -14.30 25.41
C GLN A 87 20.24 -13.08 26.21
N THR A 88 21.55 -12.85 26.21
CA THR A 88 22.17 -11.70 26.91
C THR A 88 21.84 -10.40 26.20
N GLU A 89 21.94 -10.40 24.86
CA GLU A 89 21.55 -9.26 24.03
C GLU A 89 20.08 -8.90 24.27
N PHE A 90 19.17 -9.86 24.22
CA PHE A 90 17.74 -9.62 24.43
C PHE A 90 17.44 -9.02 25.82
N ARG A 91 18.08 -9.53 26.88
CA ARG A 91 17.94 -9.00 28.25
C ARG A 91 18.44 -7.56 28.35
N ILE A 92 19.62 -7.28 27.80
CA ILE A 92 20.22 -5.93 27.82
C ILE A 92 19.32 -4.97 27.06
N LEU A 93 18.96 -5.29 25.83
CA LEU A 93 18.19 -4.40 24.97
C LEU A 93 16.78 -4.11 25.52
N LYS A 94 16.14 -5.05 26.22
CA LYS A 94 14.87 -4.80 26.93
C LYS A 94 14.98 -3.80 28.09
N CYS A 95 16.14 -3.69 28.73
CA CYS A 95 16.33 -2.80 29.88
C CYS A 95 16.81 -1.40 29.49
N VAL A 96 17.19 -1.18 28.23
CA VAL A 96 17.74 0.10 27.75
C VAL A 96 16.68 1.22 27.63
N PRO A 97 15.44 0.97 27.15
CA PRO A 97 14.48 2.03 26.81
C PRO A 97 14.21 3.11 27.89
N PRO A 98 14.08 2.82 29.20
CA PRO A 98 13.85 3.86 30.21
C PRO A 98 15.02 4.82 30.40
N TYR A 99 16.22 4.43 29.99
CA TYR A 99 17.43 5.26 30.08
C TYR A 99 17.66 6.08 28.82
N LEU A 100 16.83 5.91 27.80
CA LEU A 100 16.85 6.75 26.62
C LEU A 100 16.21 8.10 26.92
N SER A 101 16.63 9.13 26.19
CA SER A 101 15.90 10.40 26.20
C SER A 101 14.48 10.20 25.68
N ILE A 102 13.55 11.05 26.10
CA ILE A 102 12.16 10.98 25.64
C ILE A 102 12.04 11.02 24.11
N ASP A 103 12.93 11.76 23.44
CA ASP A 103 12.99 11.86 21.99
C ASP A 103 13.30 10.51 21.35
N LYS A 104 14.24 9.76 21.95
CA LYS A 104 14.64 8.42 21.51
C LYS A 104 13.60 7.36 21.85
N GLN A 105 12.90 7.51 22.98
CA GLN A 105 11.76 6.65 23.31
C GLN A 105 10.65 6.81 22.26
N PHE A 106 10.27 8.04 21.91
CA PHE A 106 9.30 8.24 20.84
C PHE A 106 9.80 7.79 19.47
N GLU A 107 11.11 7.92 19.17
CA GLU A 107 11.70 7.34 17.96
C GLU A 107 11.49 5.82 17.92
N LEU A 108 11.62 5.11 19.05
CA LEU A 108 11.30 3.67 19.12
C LEU A 108 9.83 3.37 18.85
N ILE A 109 8.90 4.18 19.37
CA ILE A 109 7.47 4.04 19.09
C ILE A 109 7.21 4.17 17.59
N SER A 110 7.88 5.12 16.92
CA SER A 110 7.72 5.33 15.47
C SER A 110 8.10 4.10 14.65
N TYR A 111 9.07 3.29 15.09
CA TYR A 111 9.42 2.04 14.42
C TYR A 111 8.44 0.89 14.69
N GLN A 112 7.68 0.93 15.78
CA GLN A 112 6.68 -0.10 16.11
C GLN A 112 5.33 0.13 15.43
N VAL A 113 5.01 1.37 15.05
CA VAL A 113 3.79 1.69 14.29
C VAL A 113 3.67 0.83 13.01
N PRO A 114 4.67 0.78 12.11
CA PRO A 114 4.61 -0.08 10.93
C PRO A 114 4.50 -1.59 11.22
N SER A 115 5.14 -2.10 12.28
CA SER A 115 5.20 -3.55 12.52
C SER A 115 3.85 -4.11 12.97
N ILE A 116 3.11 -3.37 13.79
CA ILE A 116 1.80 -3.76 14.29
C ILE A 116 0.72 -3.54 13.23
N ILE A 117 0.83 -2.47 12.45
CA ILE A 117 0.04 -2.25 11.22
C ILE A 117 0.08 -3.50 10.32
N LYS A 118 1.27 -4.05 10.09
CA LYS A 118 1.46 -5.26 9.28
C LYS A 118 0.84 -6.52 9.89
N GLN A 119 0.58 -6.57 11.20
CA GLN A 119 -0.14 -7.68 11.81
C GLN A 119 -1.65 -7.61 11.55
N GLN A 120 -2.20 -6.41 11.33
CA GLN A 120 -3.61 -6.21 10.98
C GLN A 120 -3.89 -6.45 9.48
N LYS A 121 -2.83 -6.61 8.68
CA LYS A 121 -2.86 -6.84 7.23
C LYS A 121 -3.84 -7.94 6.81
N ASN A 122 -3.93 -9.03 7.56
CA ASN A 122 -4.72 -10.21 7.15
C ASN A 122 -6.23 -9.95 7.08
N GLU A 123 -6.75 -8.97 7.83
CA GLU A 123 -8.17 -8.58 7.76
C GLU A 123 -8.46 -7.58 6.63
N LEU A 124 -7.44 -6.84 6.18
CA LEU A 124 -7.54 -5.77 5.18
C LEU A 124 -7.38 -6.27 3.73
N ILE A 125 -6.54 -7.29 3.51
CA ILE A 125 -6.03 -7.69 2.18
C ILE A 125 -7.10 -8.13 1.17
N LYS A 126 -8.33 -8.48 1.58
CA LYS A 126 -9.33 -9.07 0.68
C LYS A 126 -10.41 -8.10 0.16
N ARG A 127 -10.38 -6.82 0.55
CA ARG A 127 -11.52 -5.93 0.30
C ARG A 127 -11.18 -4.83 -0.71
N ARG A 128 -12.01 -4.73 -1.75
CA ARG A 128 -12.18 -3.52 -2.55
C ARG A 128 -13.02 -2.55 -1.72
N ILE A 129 -12.63 -1.27 -1.66
CA ILE A 129 -13.36 -0.24 -0.93
C ILE A 129 -14.20 0.55 -1.94
N ASN A 130 -15.52 0.58 -1.77
CA ASN A 130 -16.36 1.49 -2.52
C ASN A 130 -16.10 2.94 -2.07
N ALA A 131 -16.05 3.90 -2.99
CA ALA A 131 -15.85 5.30 -2.60
C ALA A 131 -16.98 5.85 -1.69
N SER A 132 -18.23 5.39 -1.85
CA SER A 132 -19.31 5.72 -0.89
C SER A 132 -19.03 5.21 0.52
N ASP A 133 -18.41 4.05 0.65
CA ASP A 133 -18.14 3.40 1.93
C ASP A 133 -16.78 3.80 2.52
N LEU A 134 -16.06 4.70 1.85
CA LEU A 134 -14.71 5.12 2.22
C LEU A 134 -14.68 5.63 3.66
N GLU A 135 -15.58 6.55 3.99
CA GLU A 135 -15.65 7.15 5.32
C GLU A 135 -15.93 6.10 6.41
N ASN A 136 -16.97 5.26 6.21
CA ASN A 136 -17.32 4.18 7.13
C ASN A 136 -16.18 3.18 7.32
N THR A 137 -15.43 2.91 6.26
CA THR A 137 -14.28 2.00 6.28
C THR A 137 -13.16 2.57 7.14
N TYR A 138 -12.81 3.85 6.98
CA TYR A 138 -11.80 4.50 7.82
C TYR A 138 -12.27 4.65 9.27
N LYS A 139 -13.53 5.03 9.52
CA LYS A 139 -14.13 5.05 10.87
C LYS A 139 -14.03 3.68 11.55
N LYS A 140 -14.28 2.60 10.81
CA LYS A 140 -14.12 1.23 11.33
C LYS A 140 -12.67 0.92 11.70
N PHE A 141 -11.69 1.32 10.89
CA PHE A 141 -10.28 1.11 11.23
C PHE A 141 -9.86 1.88 12.48
N ILE A 142 -10.32 3.12 12.61
CA ILE A 142 -10.09 3.94 13.80
C ILE A 142 -10.70 3.28 15.04
N LYS A 143 -11.93 2.77 14.94
CA LYS A 143 -12.58 2.03 16.04
C LYS A 143 -11.78 0.79 16.45
N VAL A 144 -11.32 -0.01 15.48
CA VAL A 144 -10.48 -1.19 15.74
C VAL A 144 -9.16 -0.79 16.42
N ILE A 145 -8.55 0.31 16.01
CA ILE A 145 -7.35 0.86 16.67
C ILE A 145 -7.63 1.26 18.12
N MET A 146 -8.78 1.87 18.37
CA MET A 146 -9.14 2.33 19.71
C MET A 146 -9.41 1.17 20.66
N GLU A 147 -10.13 0.15 20.21
CA GLU A 147 -10.56 -1.00 21.01
C GLU A 147 -9.44 -2.03 21.23
N LYS A 148 -8.50 -2.14 20.29
CA LYS A 148 -7.46 -3.17 20.38
C LYS A 148 -6.47 -2.90 21.52
N GLU A 149 -6.15 -3.97 22.25
CA GLU A 149 -5.04 -4.01 23.18
C GLU A 149 -3.74 -4.27 22.41
N TYR A 150 -2.81 -3.31 22.50
CA TYR A 150 -1.51 -3.41 21.87
C TYR A 150 -0.43 -3.74 22.89
N GLN A 151 0.55 -4.53 22.46
CA GLN A 151 1.77 -4.77 23.21
C GLN A 151 2.94 -4.11 22.47
N LEU A 152 3.63 -3.21 23.16
CA LEU A 152 4.80 -2.53 22.63
C LEU A 152 6.05 -3.32 23.03
N ASP A 153 6.81 -3.82 22.05
CA ASP A 153 7.93 -4.75 22.27
C ASP A 153 9.00 -4.24 23.26
N TRP A 154 9.19 -2.92 23.29
CA TRP A 154 10.25 -2.23 24.05
C TRP A 154 9.71 -1.48 25.28
N PHE A 155 8.40 -1.30 25.41
CA PHE A 155 7.77 -0.60 26.53
C PHE A 155 7.09 -1.59 27.45
N VAL A 156 7.91 -2.45 28.05
CA VAL A 156 7.44 -3.57 28.88
C VAL A 156 7.18 -3.07 30.30
N LYS A 157 6.06 -3.52 30.90
CA LYS A 157 5.64 -3.22 32.30
C LYS A 157 6.68 -3.57 33.37
N GLU A 158 7.66 -4.42 33.03
CA GLU A 158 8.75 -4.81 33.92
C GLU A 158 9.89 -3.78 33.97
N VAL A 159 9.81 -2.71 33.18
CA VAL A 159 10.89 -1.72 33.00
C VAL A 159 10.35 -0.29 33.09
N PHE A 160 9.11 -0.08 32.65
CA PHE A 160 8.35 1.15 32.84
C PHE A 160 7.20 0.93 33.82
N SER A 161 6.76 2.00 34.48
CA SER A 161 5.53 1.98 35.28
C SER A 161 4.30 1.67 34.42
N LYS A 162 3.20 1.21 35.06
CA LYS A 162 1.97 0.89 34.33
C LYS A 162 1.38 2.13 33.65
N GLU A 163 1.53 3.27 34.31
CA GLU A 163 1.10 4.59 33.86
C GLU A 163 1.91 5.04 32.64
N GLU A 164 3.23 4.93 32.65
CA GLU A 164 4.06 5.29 31.49
C GLU A 164 3.74 4.42 30.27
N VAL A 165 3.59 3.10 30.46
CA VAL A 165 3.22 2.19 29.36
C VAL A 165 1.85 2.56 28.79
N SER A 166 0.88 2.92 29.64
CA SER A 166 -0.45 3.34 29.16
C SER A 166 -0.37 4.66 28.39
N GLU A 167 0.42 5.63 28.83
CA GLU A 167 0.62 6.88 28.10
C GLU A 167 1.30 6.67 26.75
N PHE A 168 2.32 5.81 26.67
CA PHE A 168 2.95 5.46 25.39
C PHE A 168 1.99 4.74 24.45
N LEU A 169 1.12 3.88 24.97
CA LEU A 169 0.05 3.23 24.18
C LEU A 169 -0.96 4.24 23.65
N ILE A 170 -1.32 5.26 24.43
CA ILE A 170 -2.21 6.34 23.96
C ILE A 170 -1.53 7.13 22.85
N VAL A 171 -0.27 7.57 23.05
CA VAL A 171 0.54 8.26 22.04
C VAL A 171 0.59 7.46 20.74
N TYR A 172 0.80 6.15 20.86
CA TYR A 172 0.80 5.21 19.74
C TYR A 172 -0.54 5.19 18.99
N LYS A 173 -1.67 5.03 19.70
CA LYS A 173 -3.02 5.03 19.10
C LYS A 173 -3.32 6.35 18.37
N ILE A 174 -3.04 7.48 19.02
CA ILE A 174 -3.22 8.82 18.41
C ILE A 174 -2.42 8.92 17.10
N THR A 175 -1.18 8.43 17.09
CA THR A 175 -0.31 8.48 15.90
C THR A 175 -0.92 7.70 14.73
N MET A 176 -1.45 6.50 14.96
CA MET A 176 -2.09 5.72 13.90
C MET A 176 -3.39 6.37 13.40
N ILE A 177 -4.20 6.94 14.30
CA ILE A 177 -5.44 7.63 13.93
C ILE A 177 -5.12 8.84 13.05
N GLU A 178 -4.09 9.61 13.39
CA GLU A 178 -3.67 10.76 12.59
C GLU A 178 -3.18 10.33 11.19
N CYS A 179 -2.40 9.25 11.09
CA CYS A 179 -1.99 8.68 9.80
C CYS A 179 -3.21 8.24 8.96
N LEU A 180 -4.22 7.62 9.58
CA LEU A 180 -5.45 7.24 8.89
C LEU A 180 -6.24 8.45 8.41
N ARG A 181 -6.34 9.50 9.24
CA ARG A 181 -7.05 10.73 8.88
C ARG A 181 -6.40 11.42 7.69
N GLN A 182 -5.07 11.53 7.68
CA GLN A 182 -4.34 12.11 6.56
C GLN A 182 -4.52 11.30 5.28
N SER A 183 -4.39 9.96 5.38
CA SER A 183 -4.62 9.07 4.23
C SER A 183 -6.05 9.20 3.68
N TYR A 184 -7.07 9.32 4.55
CA TYR A 184 -8.45 9.56 4.12
C TYR A 184 -8.59 10.88 3.36
N GLU A 185 -8.06 11.98 3.89
CA GLU A 185 -8.14 13.30 3.25
C GLU A 185 -7.45 13.31 1.88
N GLN A 186 -6.28 12.68 1.77
CA GLN A 186 -5.55 12.54 0.50
C GLN A 186 -6.35 11.74 -0.53
N VAL A 187 -6.85 10.57 -0.15
CA VAL A 187 -7.64 9.69 -1.01
C VAL A 187 -8.92 10.37 -1.46
N ARG A 188 -9.62 11.04 -0.54
CA ARG A 188 -10.82 11.80 -0.85
C ARG A 188 -10.53 12.94 -1.84
N LYS A 189 -9.47 13.71 -1.60
CA LYS A 189 -9.07 14.82 -2.48
C LYS A 189 -8.76 14.32 -3.89
N ASP A 190 -7.98 13.25 -3.99
CA ASP A 190 -7.66 12.57 -5.24
C ASP A 190 -8.91 12.15 -6.02
N LEU A 191 -9.87 11.50 -5.35
CA LEU A 191 -11.12 11.08 -5.96
C LEU A 191 -11.95 12.27 -6.47
N MET A 192 -12.08 13.33 -5.67
CA MET A 192 -12.81 14.55 -6.04
C MET A 192 -12.19 15.23 -7.27
N GLU A 193 -10.86 15.39 -7.29
CA GLU A 193 -10.15 16.02 -8.41
C GLU A 193 -10.28 15.22 -9.70
N ILE A 194 -10.23 13.88 -9.63
CA ILE A 194 -10.46 13.03 -10.81
C ILE A 194 -11.89 13.20 -11.32
N ILE A 195 -12.89 13.17 -10.43
CA ILE A 195 -14.30 13.28 -10.85
C ILE A 195 -14.56 14.60 -11.59
N GLU A 196 -13.97 15.70 -11.13
CA GLU A 196 -14.09 17.02 -11.78
C GLU A 196 -13.51 17.08 -13.21
N ILE A 197 -12.57 16.20 -13.54
CA ILE A 197 -11.86 16.21 -14.82
C ILE A 197 -12.61 15.46 -15.92
N PHE A 198 -13.43 14.47 -15.56
CA PHE A 198 -14.12 13.61 -16.53
C PHE A 198 -15.60 13.94 -16.82
N PRO A 199 -16.16 15.15 -16.60
CA PRO A 199 -17.55 15.40 -16.96
C PRO A 199 -17.72 15.40 -18.49
N ASN A 200 -18.76 14.69 -18.94
CA ASN A 200 -19.34 14.74 -20.29
C ASN A 200 -18.38 14.39 -21.43
N ILE A 201 -17.67 13.25 -21.34
CA ILE A 201 -16.87 12.71 -22.47
C ILE A 201 -17.58 11.52 -23.07
N ASP A 202 -17.77 11.52 -24.39
CA ASP A 202 -18.38 10.41 -25.12
C ASP A 202 -17.40 9.25 -25.40
N CYS A 203 -17.05 8.50 -24.37
CA CYS A 203 -16.17 7.33 -24.45
C CYS A 203 -16.55 6.27 -23.40
N SER A 204 -15.84 5.14 -23.39
CA SER A 204 -15.76 4.18 -22.29
C SER A 204 -14.53 4.52 -21.43
N ILE A 205 -14.67 4.53 -20.11
CA ILE A 205 -13.57 4.84 -19.18
C ILE A 205 -13.63 3.80 -18.07
N GLU A 206 -12.50 3.18 -17.80
CA GLU A 206 -12.31 2.27 -16.69
C GLU A 206 -11.30 2.90 -15.73
N PHE A 207 -11.69 3.01 -14.47
CA PHE A 207 -10.83 3.54 -13.41
C PHE A 207 -10.34 2.41 -12.51
N SER A 208 -9.07 2.45 -12.16
CA SER A 208 -8.48 1.63 -11.10
C SER A 208 -7.64 2.54 -10.22
N TYR A 209 -8.04 2.71 -8.96
CA TYR A 209 -7.30 3.48 -7.98
C TYR A 209 -6.71 2.56 -6.92
N LYS A 210 -5.40 2.66 -6.70
CA LYS A 210 -4.65 1.85 -5.73
C LYS A 210 -4.02 2.74 -4.69
N ILE A 211 -4.50 2.64 -3.46
CA ILE A 211 -3.99 3.40 -2.32
C ILE A 211 -3.05 2.54 -1.50
N MET A 212 -2.09 3.17 -0.83
CA MET A 212 -1.24 2.51 0.15
C MET A 212 -1.73 2.83 1.57
N LEU A 213 -2.75 2.09 2.01
CA LEU A 213 -3.28 2.24 3.36
C LEU A 213 -2.50 1.36 4.33
N LEU A 214 -1.83 1.96 5.32
CA LEU A 214 -1.12 1.21 6.36
C LEU A 214 -0.17 0.11 5.77
N GLU A 215 0.65 0.48 4.78
CA GLU A 215 1.54 -0.43 4.03
C GLU A 215 0.84 -1.54 3.21
N THR A 216 -0.47 -1.42 2.98
CA THR A 216 -1.24 -2.33 2.13
C THR A 216 -1.78 -1.64 0.90
N ASN A 217 -1.60 -2.30 -0.25
CA ASN A 217 -2.21 -1.85 -1.49
C ASN A 217 -3.68 -2.25 -1.49
N ILE A 218 -4.58 -1.27 -1.50
CA ILE A 218 -6.01 -1.48 -1.53
C ILE A 218 -6.58 -0.85 -2.80
N ASN A 219 -7.45 -1.59 -3.49
CA ASN A 219 -8.20 -1.04 -4.62
C ASN A 219 -9.40 -0.26 -4.09
N VAL A 220 -9.54 0.97 -4.54
CA VAL A 220 -10.67 1.84 -4.22
C VAL A 220 -11.45 2.10 -5.50
N ASP A 221 -12.77 1.97 -5.43
CA ASP A 221 -13.64 2.38 -6.51
C ASP A 221 -13.72 3.89 -6.59
N VAL A 222 -13.66 4.42 -7.80
CA VAL A 222 -13.74 5.87 -8.01
C VAL A 222 -15.17 6.39 -7.91
N PHE A 223 -16.14 5.51 -8.15
CA PHE A 223 -17.56 5.82 -8.08
C PHE A 223 -18.27 4.84 -7.14
N PRO A 224 -19.35 5.27 -6.46
CA PRO A 224 -19.92 6.63 -6.42
C PRO A 224 -19.08 7.63 -5.61
N ILE A 225 -19.36 8.94 -5.71
CA ILE A 225 -18.58 10.03 -5.07
C ILE A 225 -18.48 9.79 -3.55
N PRO A 226 -17.30 9.93 -2.93
CA PRO A 226 -17.18 9.83 -1.48
C PRO A 226 -17.94 10.95 -0.76
N GLY A 227 -18.42 10.65 0.46
CA GLY A 227 -19.08 11.63 1.33
C GLY A 227 -18.24 12.88 1.60
N ARG A 228 -18.91 14.00 1.92
CA ARG A 228 -18.24 15.30 2.18
C ARG A 228 -17.79 15.49 3.62
N GLU A 229 -18.14 14.58 4.52
CA GLU A 229 -17.85 14.73 5.94
C GLU A 229 -16.37 14.51 6.23
N LYS A 230 -15.83 15.26 7.18
CA LYS A 230 -14.51 14.99 7.73
C LYS A 230 -14.64 13.87 8.75
N ILE A 231 -13.61 13.04 8.85
CA ILE A 231 -13.55 12.06 9.93
C ILE A 231 -13.21 12.81 11.21
N ASP A 232 -14.24 13.13 11.99
CA ASP A 232 -14.09 13.66 13.34
C ASP A 232 -14.07 12.50 14.34
N VAL A 233 -13.06 12.49 15.20
CA VAL A 233 -12.83 11.44 16.17
C VAL A 233 -12.35 12.10 17.43
N ASP A 234 -13.01 11.80 18.55
CA ASP A 234 -12.57 12.24 19.86
C ASP A 234 -11.18 11.65 20.16
N ILE A 235 -10.15 12.47 20.01
CA ILE A 235 -8.77 12.09 20.26
C ILE A 235 -8.58 12.00 21.78
N LEU A 236 -8.13 10.83 22.25
CA LEU A 236 -7.73 10.63 23.64
C LEU A 236 -6.74 11.71 24.08
N LYS A 237 -6.99 12.34 25.23
CA LYS A 237 -6.05 13.27 25.84
C LYS A 237 -4.92 12.47 26.47
N SER A 238 -3.66 12.81 26.13
CA SER A 238 -2.47 12.24 26.76
C SER A 238 -1.64 13.36 27.39
N ASN A 239 -1.23 13.16 28.64
CA ASN A 239 -0.35 14.10 29.34
C ASN A 239 1.06 14.15 28.72
N LEU A 240 1.57 13.03 28.17
CA LEU A 240 2.82 13.04 27.40
C LEU A 240 2.69 13.86 26.11
N VAL A 241 1.55 13.74 25.41
CA VAL A 241 1.30 14.53 24.19
C VAL A 241 1.16 16.02 24.53
N SER A 242 0.50 16.38 25.62
CA SER A 242 0.36 17.79 26.01
C SER A 242 1.71 18.38 26.48
N LYS A 243 2.47 17.62 27.28
CA LYS A 243 3.76 18.05 27.85
C LYS A 243 4.89 18.10 26.82
N PHE A 244 4.87 17.22 25.82
CA PHE A 244 5.90 17.12 24.79
C PHE A 244 5.35 17.40 23.39
N LYS A 245 4.34 18.28 23.29
CA LYS A 245 3.59 18.57 22.05
C LYS A 245 4.46 18.83 20.83
N ASP A 246 5.50 19.65 20.96
CA ASP A 246 6.38 20.00 19.82
C ASP A 246 7.30 18.85 19.40
N LYS A 247 7.74 18.02 20.36
CA LYS A 247 8.55 16.83 20.11
C LYS A 247 7.70 15.73 19.50
N TYR A 248 6.55 15.44 20.09
CA TYR A 248 5.57 14.51 19.53
C TYR A 248 5.15 14.93 18.12
N LYS A 249 4.86 16.23 17.92
CA LYS A 249 4.68 16.80 16.57
C LYS A 249 5.89 16.52 15.70
N LYS A 250 7.14 16.63 16.16
CA LYS A 250 8.33 16.31 15.37
C LYS A 250 8.45 14.81 14.99
N ILE A 251 8.00 13.88 15.83
CA ILE A 251 7.97 12.43 15.51
C ILE A 251 6.82 12.10 14.55
N LEU A 252 5.63 12.64 14.82
CA LEU A 252 4.54 12.66 13.87
C LEU A 252 5.01 13.26 12.56
N ILE A 253 5.68 14.41 12.58
CA ILE A 253 6.28 15.10 11.44
C ILE A 253 7.35 14.24 10.80
N ASN A 254 8.19 13.47 11.48
CA ASN A 254 9.17 12.61 10.78
C ASN A 254 8.51 11.43 10.07
N HIS A 255 7.52 10.80 10.71
CA HIS A 255 6.76 9.70 10.12
C HIS A 255 5.82 10.20 9.01
N THR A 256 5.20 11.35 9.23
CA THR A 256 4.43 12.10 8.24
C THR A 256 5.34 12.85 7.29
N LEU A 257 6.65 13.05 7.47
CA LEU A 257 7.57 13.67 6.49
C LEU A 257 8.05 12.64 5.50
N GLU A 258 8.24 11.39 5.92
CA GLU A 258 8.37 10.29 4.96
C GLU A 258 7.09 10.12 4.12
N GLN A 259 5.91 10.47 4.65
CA GLN A 259 4.65 10.53 3.91
C GLN A 259 4.44 11.87 3.17
N LEU A 260 4.80 13.03 3.72
CA LEU A 260 4.63 14.38 3.18
C LEU A 260 5.66 14.64 2.09
N LYS A 261 6.85 14.02 2.14
CA LYS A 261 7.75 13.96 0.98
C LYS A 261 7.09 13.19 -0.17
N LYS A 262 6.33 12.13 0.13
CA LYS A 262 5.49 11.47 -0.90
C LYS A 262 4.31 12.36 -1.29
N ASP A 263 3.77 13.18 -0.40
CA ASP A 263 2.67 14.10 -0.71
C ASP A 263 3.12 15.33 -1.52
N GLU A 264 4.32 15.86 -1.30
CA GLU A 264 4.90 16.96 -2.08
C GLU A 264 5.31 16.48 -3.48
N ILE A 265 5.98 15.32 -3.54
CA ILE A 265 6.29 14.64 -4.81
C ILE A 265 4.99 14.27 -5.53
N GLY A 266 4.02 13.70 -4.80
CA GLY A 266 2.69 13.35 -5.29
C GLY A 266 1.90 14.58 -5.74
N SER A 267 1.92 15.68 -5.00
CA SER A 267 1.27 16.96 -5.37
C SER A 267 1.83 17.53 -6.67
N PHE A 268 3.16 17.51 -6.82
CA PHE A 268 3.82 17.96 -8.04
C PHE A 268 3.52 17.05 -9.22
N ASN A 269 3.66 15.72 -9.04
CA ASN A 269 3.37 14.71 -10.06
C ASN A 269 1.88 14.70 -10.45
N GLN A 270 1.00 14.90 -9.50
CA GLN A 270 -0.45 15.01 -9.68
C GLN A 270 -0.78 16.26 -10.48
N LYS A 271 -0.28 17.44 -10.11
CA LYS A 271 -0.53 18.66 -10.89
C LYS A 271 -0.07 18.52 -12.35
N LEU A 272 1.11 17.93 -12.57
CA LEU A 272 1.64 17.66 -13.91
C LEU A 272 0.74 16.67 -14.67
N SER A 273 0.39 15.55 -14.04
CA SER A 273 -0.43 14.51 -14.66
C SER A 273 -1.88 14.93 -14.88
N LEU A 274 -2.48 15.73 -13.98
CA LEU A 274 -3.82 16.30 -14.17
C LEU A 274 -3.83 17.28 -15.35
N TYR A 275 -2.77 18.07 -15.54
CA TYR A 275 -2.63 18.94 -16.71
C TYR A 275 -2.57 18.12 -18.01
N ASP A 276 -1.75 17.06 -18.03
CA ASP A 276 -1.65 16.16 -19.18
C ASP A 276 -2.98 15.44 -19.46
N ILE A 277 -3.68 15.00 -18.43
CA ILE A 277 -5.01 14.39 -18.55
C ILE A 277 -6.01 15.39 -19.12
N LYS A 278 -6.05 16.62 -18.59
CA LYS A 278 -6.92 17.67 -19.13
C LYS A 278 -6.63 17.94 -20.61
N LYS A 279 -5.35 17.93 -21.02
CA LYS A 279 -4.95 18.07 -22.42
C LYS A 279 -5.40 16.88 -23.28
N ILE A 280 -5.25 15.65 -22.79
CA ILE A 280 -5.73 14.43 -23.47
C ILE A 280 -7.25 14.47 -23.61
N ILE A 281 -7.98 14.82 -22.56
CA ILE A 281 -9.43 14.94 -22.55
C ILE A 281 -9.90 16.02 -23.51
N ASN A 282 -9.29 17.21 -23.50
CA ASN A 282 -9.62 18.28 -24.43
C ASN A 282 -9.37 17.86 -25.87
N LYS A 283 -8.28 17.12 -26.13
CA LYS A 283 -8.03 16.52 -27.44
C LYS A 283 -9.16 15.55 -27.82
N ILE A 284 -9.54 14.64 -26.93
CA ILE A 284 -10.63 13.67 -27.17
C ILE A 284 -11.98 14.38 -27.43
N LYS A 285 -12.28 15.45 -26.69
CA LYS A 285 -13.50 16.26 -26.87
C LYS A 285 -13.53 16.94 -28.24
N ASN A 286 -12.37 17.42 -28.71
CA ASN A 286 -12.25 18.15 -29.97
C ASN A 286 -12.06 17.23 -31.20
N THR A 287 -11.86 15.93 -30.99
CA THR A 287 -11.71 14.97 -32.08
C THR A 287 -13.07 14.52 -32.63
N SER A 288 -13.15 14.34 -33.96
CA SER A 288 -14.31 13.79 -34.65
C SER A 288 -14.79 12.44 -34.08
N PHE A 289 -16.09 12.17 -34.23
CA PHE A 289 -16.76 10.99 -33.70
C PHE A 289 -16.28 9.67 -34.31
N ASP A 290 -15.67 9.73 -35.50
CA ASP A 290 -15.24 8.54 -36.24
C ASP A 290 -13.86 8.01 -35.83
N GLN A 291 -13.10 8.77 -35.05
CA GLN A 291 -11.78 8.35 -34.63
C GLN A 291 -11.83 7.45 -33.39
N GLU A 292 -11.23 6.26 -33.51
CA GLU A 292 -11.11 5.28 -32.45
C GLU A 292 -9.84 5.52 -31.63
N TYR A 293 -9.93 5.36 -30.31
CA TYR A 293 -8.81 5.52 -29.39
C TYR A 293 -8.83 4.45 -28.31
N ASP A 294 -7.66 3.91 -27.96
CA ASP A 294 -7.43 3.13 -26.74
C ASP A 294 -6.19 3.70 -26.07
N THR A 295 -6.39 4.35 -24.92
CA THR A 295 -5.31 5.01 -24.19
C THR A 295 -5.37 4.60 -22.73
N LYS A 296 -4.21 4.23 -22.20
CA LYS A 296 -4.01 3.92 -20.79
C LYS A 296 -3.16 5.02 -20.18
N ILE A 297 -3.70 5.70 -19.18
CA ILE A 297 -3.02 6.74 -18.41
C ILE A 297 -2.72 6.17 -17.04
N ILE A 298 -1.49 6.35 -16.58
CA ILE A 298 -1.08 6.03 -15.22
C ILE A 298 -0.65 7.35 -14.59
N MET A 299 -1.18 7.64 -13.42
CA MET A 299 -0.83 8.86 -12.67
C MET A 299 -0.69 8.55 -11.18
N GLU A 300 0.11 9.36 -10.52
CA GLU A 300 0.31 9.34 -9.08
C GLU A 300 -0.48 10.51 -8.49
N GLY A 301 -1.43 10.19 -7.61
CA GLY A 301 -2.16 11.15 -6.77
C GLY A 301 -1.55 11.24 -5.37
N HIS A 302 -2.13 12.07 -4.51
CA HIS A 302 -1.69 12.25 -3.13
C HIS A 302 -1.74 10.95 -2.31
N GLY A 303 -2.83 10.18 -2.43
CA GLY A 303 -3.10 8.99 -1.63
C GLY A 303 -2.72 7.68 -2.32
N GLY A 304 -2.43 7.69 -3.62
CA GLY A 304 -2.22 6.46 -4.38
C GLY A 304 -2.03 6.66 -5.88
N ASN A 305 -2.02 5.54 -6.61
CA ASN A 305 -1.84 5.53 -8.06
C ASN A 305 -3.16 5.28 -8.77
N PHE A 306 -3.49 6.13 -9.74
CA PHE A 306 -4.59 5.90 -10.65
C PHE A 306 -4.10 5.27 -11.94
N GLN A 307 -4.92 4.36 -12.45
CA GLN A 307 -4.85 3.85 -13.80
C GLN A 307 -6.20 4.10 -14.46
N ILE A 308 -6.19 4.91 -15.52
CA ILE A 308 -7.38 5.31 -16.27
C ILE A 308 -7.25 4.73 -17.66
N LYS A 309 -8.19 3.88 -18.06
CA LYS A 309 -8.24 3.35 -19.42
C LYS A 309 -9.39 4.03 -20.16
N ILE A 310 -9.05 4.83 -21.16
CA ILE A 310 -10.01 5.55 -22.00
C ILE A 310 -10.10 4.83 -23.34
N GLN A 311 -11.30 4.41 -23.70
CA GLN A 311 -11.58 3.74 -24.96
C GLN A 311 -12.72 4.43 -25.68
N ARG A 312 -12.50 4.90 -26.90
CA ARG A 312 -13.55 5.37 -27.80
C ARG A 312 -13.60 4.43 -28.99
N LYS A 313 -14.73 3.77 -29.20
CA LYS A 313 -14.99 2.91 -30.35
C LYS A 313 -16.16 3.48 -31.14
N ASN A 314 -16.11 3.36 -32.46
CA ASN A 314 -17.23 3.76 -33.31
C ASN A 314 -18.36 2.73 -33.16
N ILE A 315 -19.39 3.08 -32.38
CA ILE A 315 -20.54 2.19 -32.12
C ILE A 315 -21.25 1.80 -33.42
N VAL A 316 -21.39 2.74 -34.36
CA VAL A 316 -22.05 2.48 -35.64
C VAL A 316 -21.29 1.40 -36.41
N ARG A 317 -19.97 1.52 -36.49
CA ARG A 317 -19.10 0.50 -37.10
C ARG A 317 -19.20 -0.84 -36.38
N MET A 318 -19.17 -0.87 -35.05
CA MET A 318 -19.29 -2.13 -34.29
C MET A 318 -20.66 -2.80 -34.51
N ARG A 319 -21.75 -2.03 -34.50
CA ARG A 319 -23.10 -2.53 -34.80
C ARG A 319 -23.20 -3.03 -36.24
N TYR A 320 -22.57 -2.33 -37.19
CA TYR A 320 -22.49 -2.77 -38.58
C TYR A 320 -21.76 -4.10 -38.72
N GLU A 321 -20.63 -4.30 -38.03
CA GLU A 321 -19.93 -5.59 -38.03
C GLU A 321 -20.78 -6.72 -37.42
N VAL A 322 -21.58 -6.44 -36.37
CA VAL A 322 -22.56 -7.39 -35.84
C VAL A 322 -23.60 -7.75 -36.90
N VAL A 323 -24.15 -6.77 -37.61
CA VAL A 323 -25.16 -7.00 -38.67
C VAL A 323 -24.54 -7.79 -39.82
N LYS A 324 -23.37 -7.40 -40.31
CA LYS A 324 -22.62 -8.08 -41.37
C LYS A 324 -22.32 -9.54 -41.02
N GLN A 325 -21.86 -9.80 -39.79
CA GLN A 325 -21.59 -11.16 -39.32
C GLN A 325 -22.89 -11.97 -39.15
N THR A 326 -23.99 -11.32 -38.75
CA THR A 326 -25.32 -11.95 -38.67
C THR A 326 -25.83 -12.36 -40.05
N ILE A 327 -25.74 -11.47 -41.05
CA ILE A 327 -26.10 -11.77 -42.44
C ILE A 327 -25.24 -12.91 -42.98
N LYS A 328 -23.91 -12.85 -42.77
CA LYS A 328 -23.00 -13.92 -43.18
C LYS A 328 -23.41 -15.26 -42.57
N PHE A 329 -23.73 -15.28 -41.27
CA PHE A 329 -24.21 -16.48 -40.59
C PHE A 329 -25.47 -17.04 -41.26
N PHE A 330 -26.51 -16.22 -41.48
CA PHE A 330 -27.75 -16.69 -42.12
C PHE A 330 -27.54 -17.16 -43.56
N ILE A 331 -26.75 -16.46 -44.38
CA ILE A 331 -26.43 -16.90 -45.76
C ILE A 331 -25.72 -18.25 -45.72
N THR A 332 -24.70 -18.41 -44.86
CA THR A 332 -23.97 -19.66 -44.77
C THR A 332 -24.84 -20.82 -44.27
N SER A 333 -25.75 -20.55 -43.32
CA SER A 333 -26.73 -21.53 -42.83
C SER A 333 -27.78 -21.89 -43.87
N GLY A 334 -28.20 -20.92 -44.70
CA GLY A 334 -29.13 -21.18 -45.81
C GLY A 334 -28.50 -22.01 -46.92
N LEU A 335 -27.29 -21.64 -47.36
CA LEU A 335 -26.55 -22.36 -48.40
C LEU A 335 -26.23 -23.79 -47.98
N SER A 336 -25.80 -24.00 -46.74
CA SER A 336 -25.56 -25.35 -46.23
C SER A 336 -26.85 -26.17 -46.13
N GLY A 337 -27.97 -25.56 -45.75
CA GLY A 337 -29.28 -26.23 -45.74
C GLY A 337 -29.67 -26.73 -47.14
N ILE A 338 -29.43 -25.90 -48.18
CA ILE A 338 -29.65 -26.29 -49.58
C ILE A 338 -28.71 -27.43 -49.99
N ILE A 339 -27.42 -27.37 -49.61
CA ILE A 339 -26.45 -28.44 -49.90
C ILE A 339 -26.88 -29.73 -49.20
N MET A 340 -27.24 -29.69 -47.93
CA MET A 340 -27.72 -30.85 -47.17
C MET A 340 -28.98 -31.45 -47.80
N TYR A 341 -29.94 -30.63 -48.24
CA TYR A 341 -31.12 -31.09 -48.97
C TYR A 341 -30.76 -31.80 -50.29
N LYS A 342 -29.83 -31.23 -51.07
CA LYS A 342 -29.34 -31.88 -52.30
C LYS A 342 -28.65 -33.21 -52.01
N ILE A 343 -27.77 -33.28 -51.02
CA ILE A 343 -27.09 -34.54 -50.65
C ILE A 343 -28.11 -35.57 -50.16
N TYR A 344 -29.10 -35.14 -49.37
CA TYR A 344 -30.20 -35.98 -48.91
C TYR A 344 -31.02 -36.57 -50.08
N SER A 345 -31.31 -35.77 -51.11
CA SER A 345 -32.02 -36.24 -52.30
C SER A 345 -31.28 -37.32 -53.09
N ILE A 346 -29.95 -37.40 -52.96
CA ILE A 346 -29.08 -38.40 -53.61
C ILE A 346 -28.97 -39.68 -52.74
N GLN A 347 -29.59 -39.72 -51.55
CA GLN A 347 -29.62 -40.86 -50.62
C GLN A 347 -28.23 -41.32 -50.12
N ASN A 348 -27.21 -40.45 -50.15
CA ASN A 348 -25.87 -40.81 -49.69
C ASN A 348 -25.64 -40.44 -48.21
N PHE A 349 -25.99 -41.36 -47.30
CA PHE A 349 -26.02 -41.10 -45.86
C PHE A 349 -24.64 -40.80 -45.24
N GLU A 350 -23.57 -41.43 -45.74
CA GLU A 350 -22.21 -41.21 -45.20
C GLU A 350 -21.72 -39.78 -45.43
N ILE A 351 -21.99 -39.23 -46.63
CA ILE A 351 -21.64 -37.85 -46.96
C ILE A 351 -22.43 -36.87 -46.11
N ILE A 352 -23.72 -37.15 -45.83
CA ILE A 352 -24.57 -36.32 -44.96
C ILE A 352 -23.98 -36.21 -43.56
N LEU A 353 -23.47 -37.32 -43.01
CA LEU A 353 -22.91 -37.35 -41.67
C LEU A 353 -21.62 -36.52 -41.58
N LEU A 354 -20.68 -36.72 -42.52
CA LEU A 354 -19.42 -35.96 -42.56
C LEU A 354 -19.65 -34.46 -42.79
N PHE A 355 -20.51 -34.10 -43.75
CA PHE A 355 -20.87 -32.70 -43.97
C PHE A 355 -21.63 -32.10 -42.79
N GLY A 356 -22.49 -32.87 -42.13
CA GLY A 356 -23.22 -32.46 -40.93
C GLY A 356 -22.27 -32.07 -39.80
N ILE A 357 -21.26 -32.89 -39.50
CA ILE A 357 -20.25 -32.59 -38.47
C ILE A 357 -19.46 -31.34 -38.83
N PHE A 358 -18.94 -31.26 -40.05
CA PHE A 358 -18.18 -30.09 -40.51
C PHE A 358 -19.02 -28.81 -40.42
N PHE A 359 -20.30 -28.90 -40.80
CA PHE A 359 -21.24 -27.79 -40.75
C PHE A 359 -21.53 -27.34 -39.32
N ILE A 360 -21.77 -28.26 -38.39
CA ILE A 360 -21.96 -27.94 -36.97
C ILE A 360 -20.74 -27.21 -36.42
N ILE A 361 -19.52 -27.68 -36.72
CA ILE A 361 -18.27 -27.04 -36.30
C ILE A 361 -18.17 -25.62 -36.89
N TYR A 362 -18.44 -25.48 -38.19
CA TYR A 362 -18.38 -24.20 -38.88
C TYR A 362 -19.40 -23.19 -38.34
N LEU A 363 -20.65 -23.63 -38.08
CA LEU A 363 -21.67 -22.82 -37.43
C LEU A 363 -21.23 -22.41 -36.02
N GLY A 364 -20.67 -23.34 -35.24
CA GLY A 364 -20.15 -23.07 -33.91
C GLY A 364 -19.11 -21.97 -33.88
N ILE A 365 -18.16 -21.99 -34.84
CA ILE A 365 -17.13 -20.95 -34.97
C ILE A 365 -17.74 -19.59 -35.31
N ASN A 366 -18.68 -19.53 -36.26
CA ASN A 366 -19.31 -18.27 -36.65
C ASN A 366 -20.24 -17.71 -35.56
N TRP A 367 -20.95 -18.59 -34.86
CA TRP A 367 -21.80 -18.25 -33.72
C TRP A 367 -20.96 -17.68 -32.56
N SER A 368 -19.83 -18.32 -32.25
CA SER A 368 -18.88 -17.82 -31.25
C SER A 368 -18.35 -16.42 -31.60
N LYS A 369 -17.96 -16.18 -32.85
CA LYS A 369 -17.54 -14.85 -33.34
C LYS A 369 -18.65 -13.80 -33.19
N LEU A 370 -19.89 -14.15 -33.57
CA LEU A 370 -21.04 -13.24 -33.44
C LEU A 370 -21.31 -12.89 -31.98
N ASN A 371 -21.30 -13.88 -31.09
CA ASN A 371 -21.50 -13.65 -29.66
C ASN A 371 -20.39 -12.79 -29.05
N LYS A 372 -19.14 -12.99 -29.48
CA LYS A 372 -18.02 -12.15 -29.05
C LYS A 372 -18.23 -10.68 -29.45
N LEU A 373 -18.65 -10.41 -30.69
CA LEU A 373 -18.94 -9.05 -31.16
C LEU A 373 -20.13 -8.42 -30.40
N ARG A 374 -21.21 -9.19 -30.19
CA ARG A 374 -22.37 -8.72 -29.40
C ARG A 374 -21.97 -8.40 -27.96
N TRP A 375 -21.16 -9.24 -27.34
CA TRP A 375 -20.66 -9.03 -25.99
C TRP A 375 -19.75 -7.79 -25.92
N GLU A 376 -18.89 -7.58 -26.91
CA GLU A 376 -18.02 -6.41 -27.00
C GLU A 376 -18.81 -5.10 -27.13
N VAL A 377 -19.86 -5.09 -27.96
CA VAL A 377 -20.79 -3.94 -28.06
C VAL A 377 -21.49 -3.69 -26.73
N LYS A 378 -22.04 -4.74 -26.11
CA LYS A 378 -22.76 -4.64 -24.85
C LYS A 378 -21.86 -4.18 -23.69
N ASP A 379 -20.62 -4.68 -23.62
CA ASP A 379 -19.65 -4.26 -22.61
C ASP A 379 -19.22 -2.80 -22.81
N TYR A 380 -19.00 -2.38 -24.06
CA TYR A 380 -18.70 -0.99 -24.38
C TYR A 380 -19.86 -0.05 -24.02
N GLU A 381 -21.09 -0.41 -24.37
CA GLU A 381 -22.30 0.37 -24.02
C GLU A 381 -22.53 0.42 -22.52
N ARG A 382 -22.30 -0.70 -21.81
CA ARG A 382 -22.36 -0.75 -20.34
C ARG A 382 -21.34 0.19 -19.70
N LYS A 383 -20.07 0.11 -20.10
CA LYS A 383 -18.99 0.98 -19.58
C LYS A 383 -19.19 2.45 -19.95
N ARG A 384 -19.88 2.73 -21.05
CA ARG A 384 -20.32 4.08 -21.43
C ARG A 384 -21.49 4.55 -20.56
N GLY A 385 -22.45 3.67 -20.25
CA GLY A 385 -23.69 3.96 -19.53
C GLY A 385 -23.61 3.97 -18.00
N GLU A 386 -22.72 3.18 -17.38
CA GLU A 386 -22.49 3.13 -15.91
C GLU A 386 -22.05 4.49 -15.32
N ARG A 387 -21.81 5.51 -16.16
CA ARG A 387 -21.37 6.85 -15.76
C ARG A 387 -22.45 7.77 -15.19
N PHE A 388 -23.74 7.43 -15.32
CA PHE A 388 -24.83 8.38 -15.04
C PHE A 388 -26.00 7.83 -14.22
N THR A 389 -25.93 6.59 -13.71
CA THR A 389 -27.02 6.02 -12.88
C THR A 389 -26.83 6.28 -11.38
N THR A 390 -26.35 7.46 -11.01
CA THR A 390 -26.39 7.94 -9.62
C THR A 390 -27.03 9.33 -9.62
N ASN A 391 -28.36 9.32 -9.73
CA ASN A 391 -29.20 10.38 -9.18
C ASN A 391 -29.46 10.06 -7.72
#